data_AF-N2BLB1-F1
#
_entry.id   AF-N2BLB1-F1
#
_cell.length_a   1.000
_cell.length_b   1.000
_cell.length_c   1.000
_cell.angle_alpha   90.00
_cell.angle_beta   90.00
_cell.angle_gamma   90.00
#
_symmetry.space_group_name_H-M   'P 1'
#
loop_
_entity.id
_entity.type
_entity.pdbx_description
1 polymer ?
#
loop_
_entity_poly.entity_id
_entity_poly.type
_entity_poly.pdbx_seq_one_letter_code
_entity_poly.pdbx_strand_id
1 'polypeptide(L)'
;MKTSDVAPSQVDNLVNMLDGYVAEGGHHLNVNVFTKDTLLDAQAHPEKYPQLTIRVSGYAVKFNSLTKKQQDDVISRTFHEAM
;
A
#
# COMPACT_ATOMS: atom_id res chain seq x y z
N MET A 1 9.70 1.94 -5.62
CA MET A 1 9.30 1.41 -6.93
C MET A 1 9.35 2.55 -7.93
N LYS A 2 10.12 2.42 -9.02
CA LYS A 2 10.03 3.40 -10.10
C LYS A 2 8.83 3.03 -10.96
N THR A 3 8.14 4.00 -11.54
CA THR A 3 7.00 3.73 -12.44
C THR A 3 7.42 2.92 -13.67
N SER A 4 8.71 2.96 -14.03
CA SER A 4 9.32 2.12 -15.07
C SER A 4 9.29 0.61 -14.76
N ASP A 5 9.10 0.23 -13.50
CA ASP A 5 9.18 -1.17 -13.05
C ASP A 5 7.78 -1.81 -12.96
N VAL A 6 6.72 -1.07 -13.32
CA VAL A 6 5.32 -1.50 -13.23
C VAL A 6 4.87 -2.02 -14.58
N ALA A 7 4.32 -3.24 -14.63
CA ALA A 7 3.77 -3.79 -15.86
C ALA A 7 2.50 -3.00 -16.26
N PRO A 8 2.29 -2.71 -17.57
CA PRO A 8 1.09 -1.99 -18.02
C PRO A 8 -0.22 -2.60 -17.52
N SER A 9 -0.31 -3.93 -17.47
CA SER A 9 -1.47 -4.66 -16.95
C SER A 9 -1.80 -4.34 -15.49
N GLN A 10 -0.81 -4.03 -14.65
CA GLN A 10 -1.06 -3.64 -13.25
C GLN A 10 -1.70 -2.25 -13.16
N VAL A 11 -1.36 -1.36 -14.10
CA VAL A 11 -2.00 -0.04 -14.22
C VAL A 11 -3.45 -0.23 -14.67
N ASP A 12 -3.68 -1.01 -15.72
CA ASP A 12 -5.02 -1.29 -16.24
C ASP A 12 -5.92 -1.94 -15.17
N ASN A 13 -5.38 -2.89 -14.40
CA ASN A 13 -6.09 -3.51 -13.28
C ASN A 13 -6.53 -2.48 -12.24
N LEU A 14 -5.63 -1.57 -11.84
CA LEU A 14 -5.97 -0.53 -10.87
C LEU A 14 -7.04 0.42 -11.44
N VAL A 15 -6.92 0.84 -12.71
CA VAL A 15 -7.91 1.69 -13.38
C VAL A 15 -9.28 1.02 -13.37
N ASN A 16 -9.37 -0.24 -13.83
CA ASN A 16 -10.63 -0.98 -13.88
C ASN A 16 -11.25 -1.16 -12.48
N MET A 17 -10.44 -1.41 -11.44
CA MET A 17 -10.93 -1.51 -10.06
C MET A 17 -11.52 -0.19 -9.56
N LEU A 18 -10.86 0.93 -9.87
CA LEU A 18 -11.34 2.26 -9.50
C LEU A 18 -12.62 2.61 -10.25
N ASP A 19 -12.68 2.36 -11.56
CA ASP A 19 -13.85 2.61 -12.39
C ASP A 19 -15.06 1.80 -11.89
N GLY A 20 -14.87 0.51 -11.62
CA GLY A 20 -15.91 -0.34 -11.04
C GLY A 20 -16.37 0.13 -9.67
N TYR A 21 -15.44 0.49 -8.77
CA TYR A 21 -15.78 0.99 -7.43
C TYR A 21 -16.63 2.26 -7.48
N VAL A 22 -16.27 3.20 -8.37
CA VAL A 22 -17.01 4.46 -8.54
C VAL A 22 -18.37 4.23 -9.22
N ALA A 23 -18.42 3.35 -10.23
CA ALA A 23 -19.66 3.01 -10.93
C ALA A 23 -20.71 2.41 -9.97
N GLU A 24 -20.27 1.62 -8.98
CA GLU A 24 -21.13 1.04 -7.93
C GLU A 24 -21.46 2.01 -6.78
N GLY A 25 -21.15 3.31 -6.93
CA GLY A 25 -21.50 4.34 -5.96
C GLY A 25 -20.51 4.49 -4.80
N GLY A 26 -19.28 3.99 -4.93
CA GLY A 26 -18.23 4.13 -3.92
C GLY A 26 -17.89 5.59 -3.61
N HIS A 27 -17.85 5.96 -2.32
CA HIS A 27 -17.66 7.35 -1.89
C HIS A 27 -16.21 7.72 -1.53
N HIS A 28 -15.43 6.76 -1.02
CA HIS A 28 -14.07 7.01 -0.56
C HIS A 28 -13.23 5.73 -0.60
N LEU A 29 -11.99 5.84 -1.06
CA LEU A 29 -11.04 4.74 -1.14
C LEU A 29 -9.62 5.26 -0.87
N ASN A 30 -8.84 4.50 -0.11
CA ASN A 30 -7.41 4.72 0.06
C ASN A 30 -6.66 3.46 -0.30
N VAL A 31 -5.75 3.56 -1.28
CA VAL A 31 -4.96 2.42 -1.75
C VAL A 31 -3.52 2.58 -1.26
N ASN A 32 -2.95 1.49 -0.76
CA ASN A 32 -1.52 1.33 -0.57
C ASN A 32 -1.01 0.32 -1.61
N VAL A 33 0.14 0.58 -2.24
CA VAL A 33 0.73 -0.32 -3.25
C VAL A 33 2.13 -0.71 -2.79
N PHE A 34 2.22 -1.84 -2.08
CA PHE A 34 3.46 -2.39 -1.54
C PHE A 34 3.45 -3.92 -1.61
N THR A 35 4.64 -4.53 -1.54
CA THR A 35 4.75 -5.96 -1.22
C THR A 35 4.85 -6.15 0.29
N LYS A 36 4.36 -7.28 0.80
CA LYS A 36 4.50 -7.64 2.22
C LYS A 36 5.97 -7.64 2.65
N ASP A 37 6.84 -8.16 1.80
CA ASP A 37 8.29 -8.19 2.01
C ASP A 37 8.89 -6.79 2.17
N THR A 38 8.39 -5.80 1.44
CA THR A 38 8.84 -4.40 1.60
C THR A 38 8.54 -3.89 3.01
N LEU A 39 7.37 -4.20 3.57
CA LEU A 39 7.01 -3.76 4.93
C LEU A 39 7.77 -4.55 6.01
N LEU A 40 8.04 -5.84 5.78
CA LEU A 40 8.86 -6.66 6.66
C LEU A 40 10.32 -6.18 6.69
N ASP A 41 10.92 -5.91 5.53
CA ASP A 41 12.27 -5.34 5.45
C ASP A 41 12.31 -3.93 6.05
N ALA A 42 11.28 -3.11 5.85
CA ALA A 42 11.19 -1.79 6.48
C ALA A 42 11.04 -1.84 8.01
N GLN A 43 10.38 -2.87 8.53
CA GLN A 43 10.28 -3.10 9.96
C GLN A 43 11.60 -3.57 10.57
N ALA A 44 12.35 -4.42 9.87
CA ALA A 44 13.66 -4.92 10.31
C ALA A 44 14.80 -3.90 10.12
N HIS A 45 14.72 -3.10 9.05
CA HIS A 45 15.76 -2.18 8.57
C HIS A 45 15.18 -0.79 8.26
N PRO A 46 14.65 -0.06 9.26
CA PRO A 46 13.99 1.23 9.04
C PRO A 46 14.89 2.28 8.36
N GLU A 47 16.20 2.21 8.55
CA GLU A 47 17.20 3.10 7.95
C GLU A 47 17.26 3.02 6.42
N LYS A 48 16.88 1.88 5.82
CA LYS A 48 16.77 1.75 4.35
C LYS A 48 15.56 2.49 3.80
N TYR A 49 14.57 2.76 4.64
CA TYR A 49 13.24 3.28 4.26
C TYR A 49 12.83 4.55 5.02
N PRO A 50 13.69 5.59 5.13
CA PRO A 50 13.46 6.74 6.01
C PRO A 50 12.26 7.61 5.62
N GLN A 51 11.76 7.43 4.39
CA GLN A 51 10.62 8.16 3.81
C GLN A 51 9.44 7.24 3.45
N LEU A 52 9.47 5.95 3.81
CA LEU A 52 8.37 5.04 3.52
C LEU A 52 7.11 5.52 4.23
N THR A 53 6.16 5.98 3.42
CA THR A 53 4.91 6.60 3.88
C THR A 53 3.76 5.70 3.48
N ILE A 54 2.89 5.41 4.43
CA ILE A 54 1.72 4.56 4.24
C ILE A 54 0.43 5.34 4.52
N ARG A 55 -0.68 4.88 3.96
CA ARG A 55 -2.04 5.36 4.29
C ARG A 55 -2.64 4.54 5.43
N VAL A 56 -3.07 5.21 6.48
CA VAL A 56 -3.80 4.62 7.62
C VAL A 56 -5.09 5.40 7.85
N SER A 57 -6.25 4.77 7.65
CA SER A 57 -7.59 5.27 8.00
C SER A 57 -7.86 6.75 7.67
N GLY A 58 -7.27 7.29 6.60
CA GLY A 58 -7.49 8.67 6.13
C GLY A 58 -6.26 9.60 6.15
N TYR A 59 -5.20 9.28 6.88
CA TYR A 59 -3.98 10.09 6.91
C TYR A 59 -2.76 9.33 6.36
N ALA A 60 -1.73 10.09 5.99
CA ALA A 60 -0.43 9.56 5.59
C ALA A 60 0.53 9.64 6.77
N VAL A 61 1.29 8.58 7.03
CA VAL A 61 2.26 8.52 8.13
C VAL A 61 3.50 7.74 7.71
N LYS A 62 4.65 8.12 8.27
CA LYS A 62 5.88 7.35 8.10
C LYS A 62 5.77 6.01 8.82
N PHE A 63 6.03 4.93 8.11
CA PHE A 63 5.94 3.58 8.66
C PHE A 63 6.84 3.38 9.89
N ASN A 64 8.04 3.95 9.85
CA ASN A 64 9.03 3.87 10.94
C ASN A 64 8.64 4.67 12.19
N SER A 65 7.66 5.58 12.08
CA SER A 65 7.13 6.32 13.23
C SER A 65 6.04 5.57 13.99
N LEU A 66 5.62 4.40 13.48
CA LEU A 66 4.64 3.54 14.13
C LEU A 66 5.30 2.63 15.16
N THR A 67 4.55 2.26 16.19
CA THR A 67 4.96 1.19 17.11
C THR A 67 5.00 -0.16 16.38
N LYS A 68 5.80 -1.11 16.88
CA LYS A 68 5.89 -2.48 16.32
C LYS A 68 4.50 -3.11 16.13
N LYS A 69 3.63 -3.00 17.13
CA LYS A 69 2.26 -3.51 17.07
C LYS A 69 1.46 -2.88 15.92
N GLN A 70 1.53 -1.55 15.76
CA GLN A 70 0.85 -0.86 14.66
C GLN A 70 1.41 -1.24 13.28
N GLN A 71 2.72 -1.47 13.18
CA GLN A 71 3.32 -1.99 11.95
C GLN A 71 2.80 -3.40 11.64
N ASP A 72 2.70 -4.27 12.65
CA ASP A 72 2.16 -5.62 12.51
C ASP A 72 0.67 -5.60 12.11
N ASP A 73 -0.11 -4.66 12.65
CA ASP A 73 -1.50 -4.41 12.25
C ASP A 73 -1.62 -3.92 10.80
N VAL A 74 -0.59 -3.28 10.23
CA VAL A 74 -0.54 -2.90 8.81
C VAL A 74 -0.14 -4.10 7.96
N ILE A 75 0.89 -4.85 8.36
CA ILE A 75 1.42 -6.01 7.63
C ILE A 75 0.41 -7.18 7.58
N SER A 76 -0.45 -7.30 8.58
CA SER A 76 -1.48 -8.33 8.65
C SER A 76 -2.71 -8.05 7.77
N ARG A 77 -2.83 -6.84 7.21
CA ARG A 77 -3.91 -6.52 6.26
C ARG A 77 -3.76 -7.36 5.00
N THR A 78 -4.89 -7.63 4.35
CA THR A 78 -4.94 -8.41 3.11
C THR A 78 -4.12 -7.72 2.01
N PHE A 79 -3.28 -8.51 1.33
CA PHE A 79 -2.63 -8.15 0.08
C PHE A 79 -3.33 -8.89 -1.06
N HIS A 80 -3.74 -8.17 -2.09
CA HIS A 80 -4.36 -8.76 -3.27
C HIS A 80 -3.27 -9.08 -4.29
N GLU A 81 -3.04 -10.36 -4.56
CA GLU A 81 -1.96 -10.85 -5.44
C GLU A 81 -2.37 -10.91 -6.92
N ALA A 82 -3.66 -11.07 -7.19
CA ALA A 82 -4.25 -11.05 -8.52
C ALA A 82 -5.69 -10.50 -8.46
N MET A 83 -6.16 -9.93 -9.57
CA MET A 83 -7.58 -9.68 -9.85
C MET A 83 -8.14 -10.82 -10.71
#